data_AF-A0A2G6GJN7-F1
#
_entry.id   AF-A0A2G6GJN7-F1
#
_cell.length_a   1.000
_cell.length_b   1.000
_cell.length_c   1.000
_cell.angle_alpha   90.00
_cell.angle_beta   90.00
_cell.angle_gamma   90.00
#
_symmetry.space_group_name_H-M   'P 1'
#
loop_
_entity.id
_entity.type
_entity.pdbx_description
1 polymer ?
#
loop_
_entity_poly.entity_id
_entity_poly.type
_entity_poly.pdbx_seq_one_letter_code
_entity_poly.pdbx_strand_id
1 'polypeptide(L)'
;MKPLGRLDREQLNKLNKETLIELLLNALSRISELEKQVAAQAATIQKLRDEIAKNRQNSSKLPSSGNLKKPKTYSLRQKGRRKQSPSKNLLDRLAKYKSRVLAFMYDIDVPFDNNLTERDIRVVKVKQKVSGAFCIHAGSDVFYTIRSYISIVLKHGHNMIDAMYGAFIGQPFIPSGGMT
;
A
#
# COMPACT_ATOMS: atom_id res chain seq x y z
N MET A 1 33.90 -9.85 -0.67
CA MET A 1 35.26 -9.76 -0.09
C MET A 1 35.17 -10.24 1.35
N LYS A 2 35.95 -11.26 1.74
CA LYS A 2 36.05 -11.70 3.14
C LYS A 2 36.51 -10.50 4.00
N PRO A 3 35.94 -10.26 5.19
CA PRO A 3 36.48 -9.26 6.09
C PRO A 3 37.90 -9.72 6.47
N LEU A 4 38.91 -8.95 6.06
CA LEU A 4 40.26 -9.11 6.57
C LEU A 4 40.17 -8.87 8.08
N GLY A 5 40.53 -9.89 8.87
CA GLY A 5 40.57 -9.81 10.32
C GLY A 5 41.39 -8.60 10.76
N ARG A 6 41.00 -7.98 11.87
CA ARG A 6 41.68 -6.83 12.46
C ARG A 6 43.15 -7.19 12.67
N LEU A 7 44.06 -6.52 11.93
CA LEU A 7 45.49 -6.69 12.12
C LEU A 7 45.90 -6.03 13.44
N ASP A 8 46.49 -6.81 14.34
CA ASP A 8 46.92 -6.35 15.65
C ASP A 8 48.31 -5.67 15.59
N ARG A 9 48.58 -4.81 16.57
CA ARG A 9 49.81 -3.99 16.62
C ARG A 9 51.09 -4.83 16.56
N GLU A 10 51.10 -6.02 17.16
CA GLU A 10 52.25 -6.93 17.11
C GLU A 10 52.49 -7.54 15.73
N GLN A 11 51.42 -7.73 14.94
CA GLN A 11 51.53 -8.23 13.58
C GLN A 11 52.11 -7.14 12.66
N LEU A 12 51.68 -5.88 12.85
CA LEU A 12 52.18 -4.72 12.12
C LEU A 12 53.68 -4.44 12.37
N ASN A 13 54.15 -4.63 13.60
CA ASN A 13 55.57 -4.43 13.93
C ASN A 13 56.52 -5.48 13.31
N LYS A 14 56.00 -6.63 12.86
CA LYS A 14 56.79 -7.67 12.17
C LYS A 14 56.93 -7.46 10.66
N LEU A 15 56.19 -6.51 10.09
CA LEU A 15 56.20 -6.21 8.65
C LEU A 15 57.34 -5.27 8.28
N ASN A 16 57.85 -5.44 7.06
CA ASN A 16 58.88 -4.57 6.50
C ASN A 16 58.31 -3.18 6.21
N LYS A 17 59.18 -2.17 6.24
CA LYS A 17 58.79 -0.77 6.04
C LYS A 17 58.07 -0.54 4.71
N GLU A 18 58.51 -1.18 3.63
CA GLU A 18 57.90 -1.07 2.30
C GLU A 18 56.49 -1.66 2.27
N THR A 19 56.31 -2.88 2.79
CA THR A 19 54.98 -3.52 2.89
C THR A 19 54.01 -2.72 3.76
N LEU A 20 54.52 -2.04 4.80
CA LEU A 20 53.71 -1.19 5.67
C LEU A 20 53.26 0.09 4.95
N ILE A 21 54.12 0.68 4.12
CA ILE A 21 53.79 1.83 3.27
C ILE A 21 52.72 1.46 2.22
N GLU A 22 52.87 0.32 1.54
CA GLU A 22 51.87 -0.15 0.56
C GLU A 22 50.50 -0.40 1.21
N LEU A 23 50.49 -0.99 2.42
CA LEU A 23 49.26 -1.24 3.16
C LEU A 23 48.58 0.08 3.58
N LEU A 24 49.37 1.07 3.99
CA LEU A 24 48.88 2.40 4.34
C LEU A 24 48.29 3.14 3.13
N LEU A 25 48.97 3.09 1.98
CA LEU A 25 48.47 3.69 0.73
C LEU A 25 47.17 3.03 0.27
N ASN A 26 47.08 1.70 0.34
CA ASN A 26 45.85 0.97 0.02
C ASN A 26 44.71 1.31 0.99
N ALA A 27 45.00 1.40 2.29
CA ALA A 27 44.00 1.79 3.29
C ALA A 27 43.49 3.21 3.07
N LEU A 28 44.37 4.17 2.79
CA LEU A 28 43.99 5.55 2.48
C LEU A 28 43.15 5.64 1.18
N SER A 29 43.54 4.90 0.14
CA SER A 29 42.75 4.80 -1.10
C SER A 29 41.35 4.27 -0.81
N ARG A 30 41.25 3.20 -0.01
CA ARG A 30 39.97 2.58 0.36
C ARG A 30 39.10 3.50 1.21
N ILE A 31 39.68 4.24 2.15
CA ILE A 31 38.97 5.24 2.96
C ILE A 31 38.37 6.31 2.03
N SER A 32 39.15 6.86 1.09
CA SER A 32 38.62 7.88 0.17
C SER A 32 37.46 7.35 -0.70
N GLU A 33 37.50 6.07 -1.07
CA GLU A 33 36.45 5.46 -1.87
C GLU A 33 35.19 5.19 -1.04
N LEU A 34 35.34 4.74 0.21
CA LEU A 34 34.22 4.60 1.13
C LEU A 34 33.56 5.95 1.43
N GLU A 35 34.34 7.02 1.61
CA GLU A 35 33.81 8.39 1.77
C GLU A 35 32.97 8.82 0.57
N LYS A 36 33.44 8.56 -0.66
CA LYS A 36 32.68 8.81 -1.89
C LYS A 36 31.37 8.00 -1.93
N GLN A 37 31.40 6.73 -1.52
CA GLN A 37 30.21 5.89 -1.47
C GLN A 37 29.20 6.40 -0.45
N VAL A 38 29.64 6.78 0.75
CA VAL A 38 28.77 7.35 1.79
C VAL A 38 28.14 8.65 1.30
N ALA A 39 28.89 9.53 0.64
CA ALA A 39 28.37 10.76 0.05
C ALA A 39 27.31 10.50 -1.03
N ALA A 40 27.56 9.54 -1.93
CA ALA A 40 26.61 9.17 -2.98
C ALA A 40 25.31 8.54 -2.42
N GLN A 41 25.43 7.70 -1.40
CA GLN A 41 24.29 7.13 -0.69
C GLN A 41 23.47 8.22 0.01
N ALA A 42 24.13 9.18 0.68
CA ALA A 42 23.46 10.30 1.32
C ALA A 42 22.68 11.16 0.32
N ALA A 43 23.26 11.44 -0.85
CA ALA A 43 22.57 12.16 -1.92
C ALA A 43 21.35 11.40 -2.46
N THR A 44 21.46 10.07 -2.60
CA THR A 44 20.36 9.22 -3.05
C THR A 44 19.21 9.20 -2.01
N ILE A 45 19.56 9.06 -0.72
CA ILE A 45 18.58 9.13 0.38
C ILE A 45 17.88 10.49 0.39
N GLN A 46 18.62 11.58 0.19
CA GLN A 46 18.02 12.91 0.15
C GLN A 46 17.07 13.07 -1.03
N LYS A 47 17.46 12.62 -2.24
CA LYS A 47 16.60 12.64 -3.42
C LYS A 47 15.30 11.85 -3.21
N LEU A 48 15.39 10.65 -2.65
CA LEU A 48 14.21 9.83 -2.33
C LEU A 48 13.31 10.51 -1.29
N ARG A 49 13.89 11.15 -0.28
CA ARG A 49 13.13 11.96 0.70
C ARG A 49 12.41 13.12 0.04
N ASP A 50 13.06 13.82 -0.88
CA ASP A 50 12.46 14.95 -1.61
C ASP A 50 11.32 14.48 -2.53
N GLU A 51 11.47 13.33 -3.20
CA GLU A 51 10.42 12.70 -4.00
C GLU A 51 9.20 12.32 -3.14
N ILE A 52 9.42 11.73 -1.96
CA ILE A 52 8.36 11.42 -1.00
C ILE A 52 7.69 12.71 -0.50
N ALA A 53 8.44 13.77 -0.22
CA ALA A 53 7.93 15.05 0.24
C ALA A 53 7.04 15.73 -0.81
N LYS A 54 7.44 15.70 -2.09
CA LYS A 54 6.64 16.19 -3.22
C LYS A 54 5.32 15.43 -3.34
N ASN A 55 5.31 14.12 -3.15
CA ASN A 55 4.08 13.33 -3.18
C ASN A 55 3.15 13.68 -2.00
N ARG A 56 3.70 13.97 -0.81
CA ARG A 56 2.92 14.40 0.38
C ARG A 56 2.27 15.78 0.21
N GLN A 57 2.92 16.74 -0.44
CA GLN A 57 2.41 18.12 -0.55
C GLN A 57 1.27 18.31 -1.57
N ASN A 58 1.01 17.31 -2.42
CA ASN A 58 -0.09 17.35 -3.38
C ASN A 58 -1.46 17.02 -2.73
N SER A 59 -1.47 16.64 -1.45
CA SER A 59 -2.64 16.12 -0.72
C SER A 59 -3.52 17.19 -0.08
N SER A 60 -3.15 18.48 -0.11
CA SER A 60 -3.92 19.53 0.58
C SER A 60 -5.03 20.16 -0.28
N LYS A 61 -5.09 19.85 -1.58
CA LYS A 61 -6.09 20.40 -2.49
C LYS A 61 -6.87 19.28 -3.17
N LEU A 62 -8.18 19.28 -2.94
CA LEU A 62 -9.10 18.52 -3.77
C LEU A 62 -8.87 18.93 -5.24
N PRO A 63 -8.92 18.00 -6.21
CA PRO A 63 -8.82 18.32 -7.65
C PRO A 63 -9.95 19.24 -8.15
N SER A 64 -10.91 19.60 -7.28
CA SER A 64 -12.01 20.52 -7.55
C SER A 64 -11.80 21.95 -7.00
N SER A 65 -10.65 22.25 -6.39
CA SER A 65 -10.37 23.58 -5.79
C SER A 65 -9.62 24.54 -6.74
N GLY A 66 -9.74 24.35 -8.05
CA GLY A 66 -9.31 25.34 -9.04
C GLY A 66 -10.46 26.28 -9.34
N ASN A 67 -10.39 27.53 -8.86
CA ASN A 67 -11.28 28.64 -9.25
C ASN A 67 -11.04 29.09 -10.72
N LEU A 68 -10.88 28.15 -11.64
CA LEU A 68 -10.88 28.43 -13.06
C LEU A 68 -12.34 28.69 -13.47
N LYS A 69 -12.67 29.95 -13.78
CA LYS A 69 -13.92 30.28 -14.49
C LYS A 69 -13.89 29.53 -15.82
N LYS A 70 -14.54 28.37 -15.86
CA LYS A 70 -14.64 27.55 -17.08
C LYS A 70 -15.40 28.38 -18.13
N PRO A 71 -14.89 28.49 -19.37
CA PRO A 71 -15.57 29.25 -20.41
C PRO A 71 -16.94 28.64 -20.67
N LYS A 72 -17.97 29.50 -20.80
CA LYS A 72 -19.35 29.08 -21.05
C LYS A 72 -19.44 28.55 -22.47
N THR A 73 -19.32 27.24 -22.64
CA THR A 73 -19.35 26.59 -23.96
C THR A 73 -20.80 26.37 -24.36
N TYR A 74 -21.25 27.00 -25.45
CA TYR A 74 -22.54 26.71 -26.06
C TYR A 74 -22.37 25.51 -27.01
N SER A 75 -23.05 24.41 -26.69
CA SER A 75 -23.01 23.18 -27.50
C SER A 75 -23.74 23.40 -28.83
N LEU A 76 -23.01 23.35 -29.95
CA LEU A 76 -23.57 23.31 -31.32
C LEU A 76 -24.17 21.94 -31.69
N ARG A 77 -24.19 20.95 -30.78
CA ARG A 77 -24.74 19.61 -31.05
C ARG A 77 -26.27 19.61 -31.04
N GLN A 78 -26.85 18.98 -32.07
CA GLN A 78 -28.22 18.48 -32.06
C GLN A 78 -28.47 17.68 -30.76
N LYS A 79 -29.58 17.98 -30.09
CA LYS A 79 -29.88 17.46 -28.75
C LYS A 79 -29.95 15.93 -28.80
N GLY A 80 -28.98 15.27 -28.16
CA GLY A 80 -28.93 13.81 -28.08
C GLY A 80 -30.15 13.22 -27.36
N ARG A 81 -30.26 11.88 -27.36
CA ARG A 81 -31.34 11.15 -26.68
C ARG A 81 -31.53 11.67 -25.26
N ARG A 82 -32.80 11.93 -24.89
CA ARG A 82 -33.14 12.42 -23.55
C ARG A 82 -32.55 11.48 -22.50
N LYS A 83 -31.87 12.05 -21.50
CA LYS A 83 -31.29 11.32 -20.38
C LYS A 83 -32.39 10.50 -19.70
N GLN A 84 -32.16 9.19 -19.53
CA GLN A 84 -33.08 8.32 -18.81
C GLN A 84 -33.12 8.70 -17.32
N SER A 85 -34.28 8.50 -16.68
CA SER A 85 -34.43 8.74 -15.25
C SER A 85 -33.63 7.72 -14.43
N PRO A 86 -33.19 8.07 -13.22
CA PRO A 86 -32.53 7.12 -12.31
C PRO A 86 -33.34 5.85 -12.08
N SER A 87 -34.66 5.96 -11.94
CA SER A 87 -35.56 4.81 -11.74
C SER A 87 -35.57 3.86 -12.94
N LYS A 88 -35.57 4.41 -14.17
CA LYS A 88 -35.51 3.58 -15.38
C LYS A 88 -34.16 2.88 -15.51
N ASN A 89 -33.06 3.58 -15.22
CA ASN A 89 -31.72 2.97 -15.21
C ASN A 89 -31.61 1.83 -14.20
N LEU A 90 -32.22 2.01 -13.02
CA LEU A 90 -32.27 0.96 -12.00
C LEU A 90 -33.08 -0.24 -12.50
N LEU A 91 -34.28 -0.02 -13.03
CA LEU A 91 -35.13 -1.08 -13.58
C LEU A 91 -34.42 -1.86 -14.69
N ASP A 92 -33.81 -1.14 -15.64
CA ASP A 92 -33.08 -1.76 -16.76
C ASP A 92 -31.90 -2.61 -16.24
N ARG A 93 -31.20 -2.17 -15.19
CA ARG A 93 -30.15 -2.97 -14.53
C ARG A 93 -30.70 -4.18 -13.82
N LEU A 94 -31.80 -4.05 -13.08
CA LEU A 94 -32.43 -5.17 -12.37
C LEU A 94 -32.95 -6.22 -13.35
N ALA A 95 -33.56 -5.79 -14.46
CA ALA A 95 -33.98 -6.68 -15.53
C ALA A 95 -32.80 -7.41 -16.18
N LYS A 96 -31.72 -6.68 -16.48
CA LYS A 96 -30.49 -7.24 -17.07
C LYS A 96 -29.83 -8.29 -16.18
N TYR A 97 -29.85 -8.10 -14.86
CA TYR A 97 -29.20 -8.99 -13.89
C TYR A 97 -30.20 -9.78 -13.04
N LYS A 98 -31.43 -10.02 -13.55
CA LYS A 98 -32.53 -10.65 -12.80
C LYS A 98 -32.12 -11.95 -12.12
N SER A 99 -31.41 -12.82 -12.84
CA SER A 99 -30.94 -14.11 -12.29
C SER A 99 -30.01 -13.95 -11.09
N ARG A 100 -29.12 -12.95 -11.12
CA ARG A 100 -28.19 -12.67 -10.03
C ARG A 100 -28.87 -11.98 -8.85
N VAL A 101 -29.77 -11.04 -9.12
CA VAL A 101 -30.51 -10.30 -8.07
C VAL A 101 -31.43 -11.24 -7.30
N LEU A 102 -32.04 -12.21 -7.98
CA LEU A 102 -32.94 -13.19 -7.38
C LEU A 102 -32.24 -14.51 -7.02
N ALA A 103 -30.90 -14.53 -6.98
CA ALA A 103 -30.16 -15.75 -6.68
C ALA A 103 -30.56 -16.36 -5.33
N PHE A 104 -30.77 -15.51 -4.30
CA PHE A 104 -31.24 -15.92 -2.98
C PHE A 104 -32.58 -16.67 -2.98
N MET A 105 -33.39 -16.56 -4.04
CA MET A 105 -34.67 -17.29 -4.13
C MET A 105 -34.48 -18.77 -4.48
N TYR A 106 -33.36 -19.11 -5.13
CA TYR A 106 -33.12 -20.43 -5.68
C TYR A 106 -31.89 -21.11 -5.06
N ASP A 107 -30.97 -20.33 -4.50
CA ASP A 107 -29.73 -20.78 -3.88
C ASP A 107 -29.77 -20.48 -2.38
N ILE A 108 -29.75 -21.54 -1.56
CA ILE A 108 -29.84 -21.46 -0.10
C ILE A 108 -28.54 -20.87 0.49
N ASP A 109 -27.41 -21.02 -0.21
CA ASP A 109 -26.12 -20.50 0.25
C ASP A 109 -26.01 -18.98 0.07
N VAL A 110 -26.91 -18.37 -0.72
CA VAL A 110 -26.95 -16.94 -0.97
C VAL A 110 -27.97 -16.28 -0.03
N PRO A 111 -27.53 -15.51 0.98
CA PRO A 111 -28.46 -14.82 1.87
C PRO A 111 -29.27 -13.74 1.13
N PHE A 112 -30.47 -13.46 1.63
CA PHE A 112 -31.32 -12.38 1.12
C PHE A 112 -30.69 -10.98 1.29
N ASP A 113 -29.89 -10.80 2.34
CA ASP A 113 -29.28 -9.53 2.68
C ASP A 113 -27.81 -9.43 2.23
N ASN A 114 -27.32 -8.19 2.14
CA ASN A 114 -25.93 -7.88 1.81
C ASN A 114 -25.17 -7.30 3.03
N ASN A 115 -25.60 -7.62 4.24
CA ASN A 115 -25.11 -6.97 5.45
C ASN A 115 -23.61 -7.23 5.69
N LEU A 116 -23.14 -8.44 5.38
CA LEU A 116 -21.74 -8.82 5.55
C LEU A 116 -20.81 -7.98 4.66
N THR A 117 -21.13 -7.90 3.36
CA THR A 117 -20.37 -7.09 2.40
C THR A 117 -20.42 -5.60 2.75
N GLU A 118 -21.58 -5.09 3.18
CA GLU A 118 -21.69 -3.68 3.57
C GLU A 118 -20.80 -3.37 4.78
N ARG A 119 -20.81 -4.21 5.81
CA ARG A 119 -19.96 -4.05 7.00
C ARG A 119 -18.47 -4.05 6.62
N ASP A 120 -18.06 -4.95 5.75
CA ASP A 120 -16.68 -5.04 5.26
C ASP A 120 -16.27 -3.78 4.47
N ILE A 121 -17.17 -3.16 3.70
CA ILE A 121 -16.88 -1.90 2.98
C ILE A 121 -16.93 -0.68 3.91
N ARG A 122 -17.77 -0.71 4.94
CA ARG A 122 -18.05 0.42 5.82
C ARG A 122 -16.80 0.91 6.54
N VAL A 123 -15.88 0.03 6.90
CA VAL A 123 -14.61 0.41 7.52
C VAL A 123 -13.77 1.36 6.65
N VAL A 124 -13.86 1.25 5.33
CA VAL A 124 -13.21 2.16 4.37
C VAL A 124 -13.88 3.53 4.40
N LYS A 125 -15.22 3.53 4.41
CA LYS A 125 -16.01 4.77 4.48
C LYS A 125 -15.80 5.49 5.81
N VAL A 126 -15.69 4.77 6.91
CA VAL A 126 -15.37 5.33 8.23
C VAL A 126 -13.98 5.96 8.21
N LYS A 127 -12.97 5.28 7.65
CA LYS A 127 -11.63 5.87 7.48
C LYS A 127 -11.68 7.15 6.66
N GLN A 128 -12.42 7.14 5.54
CA GLN A 128 -12.61 8.32 4.70
C GLN A 128 -13.29 9.47 5.44
N LYS A 129 -14.30 9.18 6.27
CA LYS A 129 -15.04 10.18 7.04
C LYS A 129 -14.19 10.81 8.14
N VAL A 130 -13.46 9.99 8.89
CA VAL A 130 -12.74 10.43 10.09
C VAL A 130 -11.36 10.99 9.76
N SER A 131 -10.64 10.37 8.82
CA SER A 131 -9.26 10.71 8.51
C SER A 131 -9.01 11.12 7.05
N GLY A 132 -10.04 11.18 6.20
CA GLY A 132 -9.87 11.40 4.78
C GLY A 132 -9.38 10.15 4.01
N ALA A 133 -9.07 10.33 2.73
CA ALA A 133 -8.59 9.26 1.86
C ALA A 133 -7.10 8.92 2.11
N PHE A 134 -6.64 7.76 1.66
CA PHE A 134 -5.22 7.39 1.72
C PHE A 134 -4.39 8.26 0.78
N CYS A 135 -3.28 8.77 1.28
CA CYS A 135 -2.34 9.57 0.49
C CYS A 135 -1.41 8.70 -0.37
N ILE A 136 -1.23 7.42 -0.02
CA ILE A 136 -0.27 6.50 -0.65
C ILE A 136 -0.93 5.13 -0.80
N HIS A 137 -0.77 4.48 -1.96
CA HIS A 137 -1.29 3.12 -2.24
C HIS A 137 -0.77 2.07 -1.24
N ALA A 138 0.52 2.07 -0.93
CA ALA A 138 1.08 1.18 0.09
C ALA A 138 0.37 1.30 1.45
N GLY A 139 -0.06 2.52 1.82
CA GLY A 139 -0.82 2.75 3.05
C GLY A 139 -2.23 2.18 3.00
N SER A 140 -2.87 2.18 1.83
CA SER A 140 -4.15 1.50 1.66
C SER A 140 -3.99 -0.01 1.69
N ASP A 141 -2.94 -0.54 1.08
CA ASP A 141 -2.71 -1.98 0.99
C ASP A 141 -2.54 -2.58 2.39
N VAL A 142 -1.66 -1.99 3.22
CA VAL A 142 -1.47 -2.42 4.62
C VAL A 142 -2.80 -2.36 5.40
N PHE A 143 -3.58 -1.30 5.23
CA PHE A 143 -4.88 -1.15 5.89
C PHE A 143 -5.87 -2.24 5.47
N TYR A 144 -5.94 -2.55 4.18
CA TYR A 144 -6.81 -3.59 3.65
C TYR A 144 -6.35 -4.99 4.06
N THR A 145 -5.04 -5.26 4.07
CA THR A 145 -4.48 -6.54 4.54
C THR A 145 -4.89 -6.82 5.98
N ILE A 146 -4.69 -5.85 6.88
CA ILE A 146 -5.04 -6.00 8.30
C ILE A 146 -6.54 -6.22 8.47
N ARG A 147 -7.38 -5.45 7.78
CA ARG A 147 -8.83 -5.57 7.88
C ARG A 147 -9.39 -6.83 7.26
N SER A 148 -8.83 -7.27 6.14
CA SER A 148 -9.17 -8.54 5.51
C SER A 148 -8.88 -9.69 6.46
N TYR A 149 -7.69 -9.71 7.09
CA TYR A 149 -7.33 -10.71 8.08
C TYR A 149 -8.32 -10.76 9.25
N ILE A 150 -8.63 -9.60 9.85
CA ILE A 150 -9.61 -9.52 10.95
C ILE A 150 -11.00 -10.01 10.51
N SER A 151 -11.46 -9.61 9.33
CA SER A 151 -12.77 -10.05 8.80
C SER A 151 -12.82 -11.57 8.62
N ILE A 152 -11.74 -12.17 8.12
CA ILE A 152 -11.62 -13.63 7.97
C ILE A 152 -11.68 -14.32 9.34
N VAL A 153 -10.85 -13.89 10.30
CA VAL A 153 -10.83 -14.47 11.66
C VAL A 153 -12.21 -14.44 12.31
N LEU A 154 -12.90 -13.31 12.21
CA LEU A 154 -14.26 -13.15 12.77
C LEU A 154 -15.30 -14.02 12.05
N LYS A 155 -15.21 -14.19 10.73
CA LYS A 155 -16.10 -15.05 9.95
C LYS A 155 -15.96 -16.53 10.31
N HIS A 156 -14.75 -16.95 10.68
CA HIS A 156 -14.48 -18.31 11.16
C HIS A 156 -14.75 -18.49 12.66
N GLY A 157 -15.26 -17.47 13.36
CA GLY A 157 -15.63 -17.56 14.77
C GLY A 157 -14.45 -17.63 15.74
N HIS A 158 -13.24 -17.26 15.30
CA HIS A 158 -12.05 -17.25 16.14
C HIS A 158 -11.92 -15.93 16.92
N ASN A 159 -11.25 -15.99 18.08
CA ASN A 159 -10.93 -14.79 18.85
C ASN A 159 -9.91 -13.93 18.08
N MET A 160 -10.26 -12.65 17.88
CA MET A 160 -9.43 -11.70 17.15
C MET A 160 -8.07 -11.49 17.81
N ILE A 161 -8.01 -11.39 19.14
CA ILE A 161 -6.77 -11.10 19.87
C ILE A 161 -5.80 -12.27 19.76
N ASP A 162 -6.30 -13.50 19.94
CA ASP A 162 -5.49 -14.70 19.82
C ASP A 162 -4.95 -14.88 18.39
N ALA A 163 -5.78 -14.60 17.39
CA ALA A 163 -5.35 -14.66 15.99
C ALA A 163 -4.34 -13.56 15.63
N MET A 164 -4.44 -12.37 16.24
CA MET A 164 -3.42 -11.32 16.07
C MET A 164 -2.12 -11.72 16.77
N TYR A 165 -2.19 -12.31 17.96
CA TYR A 165 -1.02 -12.82 18.68
C TYR A 165 -0.29 -13.91 17.88
N GLY A 166 -1.01 -14.89 17.33
CA GLY A 166 -0.44 -15.92 16.45
C GLY A 166 0.22 -15.33 15.20
N ALA A 167 -0.41 -14.34 14.57
CA ALA A 167 0.16 -13.65 13.41
C ALA A 167 1.50 -12.96 13.73
N PHE A 168 1.63 -12.34 14.92
CA PHE A 168 2.89 -11.72 15.34
C PHE A 168 4.00 -12.71 15.64
N ILE A 169 3.66 -13.93 16.07
CA ILE A 169 4.62 -15.02 16.34
C ILE A 169 5.01 -15.76 15.05
N GLY A 170 4.39 -15.43 13.92
CA GLY A 170 4.62 -16.10 12.64
C GLY A 170 3.78 -17.37 12.44
N GLN A 171 2.76 -17.58 13.28
CA GLN A 171 1.74 -18.62 13.15
C GLN A 171 0.36 -17.99 12.90
N PRO A 172 0.14 -17.32 11.75
CA PRO A 172 -1.14 -16.68 11.46
C PRO A 172 -2.25 -17.71 11.26
N PHE A 173 -3.49 -17.30 11.57
CA PHE A 173 -4.66 -18.09 11.20
C PHE A 173 -4.77 -18.11 9.67
N ILE A 174 -4.65 -19.30 9.10
CA ILE A 174 -4.90 -19.54 7.69
C ILE A 174 -6.17 -20.39 7.64
N PRO A 175 -7.26 -19.88 7.04
CA PRO A 175 -8.44 -20.70 6.86
C PRO A 175 -8.03 -21.89 5.98
N SER A 176 -8.20 -23.11 6.50
CA SER A 176 -8.07 -24.32 5.70
C SER A 176 -9.07 -24.19 4.56
N GLY A 177 -8.60 -24.16 3.31
CA GLY A 177 -9.43 -24.08 2.12
C GLY A 177 -10.31 -25.32 2.01
N GLY A 178 -11.42 -25.32 2.76
CA GLY A 178 -12.42 -26.36 2.73
C GLY A 178 -13.24 -26.20 1.47
N MET A 179 -13.00 -27.08 0.50
CA MET A 179 -14.08 -27.57 -0.35
C MET A 179 -15.09 -28.24 0.58
N THR A 180 -16.19 -27.56 0.88
CA THR A 180 -17.41 -28.14 1.43
C THR A 180 -18.56 -27.57 0.64
#